data_AF-R6X928-F1
#
_entry.id   AF-R6X928-F1
#
_cell.length_a   1.000
_cell.length_b   1.000
_cell.length_c   1.000
_cell.angle_alpha   90.00
_cell.angle_beta   90.00
_cell.angle_gamma   90.00
#
_symmetry.space_group_name_H-M   'P 1'
#
loop_
_entity.id
_entity.type
_entity.pdbx_description
1 polymer ?
#
loop_
_entity_poly.entity_id
_entity_poly.type
_entity_poly.pdbx_seq_one_letter_code
_entity_poly.pdbx_strand_id
1 'polypeptide(L)'
;MKQLEMLKKAMAGKGLPYGWTYCFNEQCVVKDECVRFLSTRFLSEKRHSGNAVFPSAWRNGNCQYYEKLRIAKLAWGFDHLYRNVTLKDAPTLRCRLRGYLGSKGQYYRYKLGQLLLLPKQQLEIKELFHSYGYDDVEFDHFKETFVSYQPDFPQAHSDEASSQLEDSISERDDANSQSEKNLAECDLFYWGV
;
A
#
# COMPACT_ATOMS: atom_id res chain seq x y z
N MET A 1 -14.85 -10.45 -17.43
CA MET A 1 -16.11 -9.78 -17.02
C MET A 1 -15.97 -9.08 -15.66
N LYS A 2 -15.78 -9.79 -14.52
CA LYS A 2 -15.69 -9.17 -13.18
C LYS A 2 -14.61 -8.08 -13.04
N GLN A 3 -13.39 -8.31 -13.56
CA GLN A 3 -12.29 -7.33 -13.46
C GLN A 3 -12.60 -6.00 -14.19
N LEU A 4 -13.28 -6.08 -15.34
CA LEU A 4 -13.62 -4.90 -16.13
C LEU A 4 -14.70 -4.05 -15.45
N GLU A 5 -15.66 -4.70 -14.76
CA GLU A 5 -16.65 -4.01 -13.95
C GLU A 5 -16.01 -3.33 -12.73
N MET A 6 -15.05 -3.99 -12.07
CA MET A 6 -14.27 -3.40 -10.98
C MET A 6 -13.44 -2.20 -11.46
N LEU A 7 -12.85 -2.30 -12.66
CA LEU A 7 -12.17 -1.19 -13.30
C LEU A 7 -13.12 -0.02 -13.55
N LYS A 8 -14.31 -0.27 -14.12
CA LYS A 8 -15.36 0.75 -14.31
C LYS A 8 -15.72 1.46 -13.01
N LYS A 9 -15.93 0.70 -11.93
CA LYS A 9 -16.21 1.24 -10.58
C LYS A 9 -15.05 2.10 -10.06
N ALA A 10 -13.80 1.68 -10.26
CA ALA A 10 -12.62 2.45 -9.87
C ALA A 10 -12.51 3.77 -10.65
N MET A 11 -12.82 3.77 -11.95
CA MET A 11 -12.80 4.94 -12.83
C MET A 11 -13.89 5.97 -12.48
N ALA A 12 -15.07 5.51 -12.05
CA ALA A 12 -16.18 6.38 -11.65
C ALA A 12 -15.97 7.05 -10.28
N GLY A 13 -15.11 6.47 -9.43
CA GLY A 13 -14.79 7.00 -8.10
C GLY A 13 -13.41 7.65 -8.03
N LYS A 14 -12.80 7.61 -6.84
CA LYS A 14 -11.40 8.02 -6.60
C LYS A 14 -10.46 6.81 -6.60
N GLY A 15 -10.71 5.83 -7.47
CA GLY A 15 -9.98 4.55 -7.50
C GLY A 15 -8.70 4.58 -8.32
N LEU A 16 -8.42 5.68 -9.03
CA LEU A 16 -7.22 5.84 -9.83
C LEU A 16 -6.08 6.51 -9.05
N PRO A 17 -4.83 6.09 -9.27
CA PRO A 17 -3.67 6.83 -8.80
C PRO A 17 -3.65 8.25 -9.36
N TYR A 18 -3.04 9.16 -8.60
CA TYR A 18 -2.77 10.51 -9.07
C TYR A 18 -1.91 10.47 -10.35
N GLY A 19 -2.24 11.33 -11.33
CA GLY A 19 -1.49 11.41 -12.58
C GLY A 19 -1.70 10.25 -13.57
N TRP A 20 -2.77 9.45 -13.40
CA TRP A 20 -3.09 8.33 -14.28
C TRP A 20 -2.93 8.65 -15.78
N THR A 21 -2.25 7.76 -16.50
CA THR A 21 -1.88 7.89 -17.91
C THR A 21 -2.64 6.88 -18.77
N TYR A 22 -3.45 7.38 -19.70
CA TYR A 22 -4.26 6.58 -20.62
C TYR A 22 -3.46 6.12 -21.84
N CYS A 23 -3.88 5.05 -22.51
CA CYS A 23 -3.30 4.62 -23.79
C CYS A 23 -4.40 4.51 -24.85
N PHE A 24 -4.20 5.15 -25.99
CA PHE A 24 -5.15 5.13 -27.12
C PHE A 24 -4.57 4.39 -28.35
N ASN A 25 -3.46 3.67 -28.18
CA ASN A 25 -2.80 2.98 -29.28
C ASN A 25 -3.57 1.70 -29.68
N GLU A 26 -4.43 1.81 -30.69
CA GLU A 26 -5.22 0.71 -31.24
C GLU A 26 -4.39 -0.38 -31.93
N GLN A 27 -3.17 -0.06 -32.35
CA GLN A 27 -2.26 -0.99 -33.04
C GLN A 27 -1.45 -1.84 -32.05
N CYS A 28 -1.57 -1.58 -30.74
CA CYS A 28 -0.90 -2.36 -29.71
C CYS A 28 -1.51 -3.76 -29.60
N VAL A 29 -0.68 -4.81 -29.77
CA VAL A 29 -1.14 -6.21 -29.77
C VAL A 29 -1.60 -6.71 -28.39
N VAL A 30 -1.13 -6.08 -27.30
CA VAL A 30 -1.50 -6.43 -25.91
C VAL A 30 -2.55 -5.47 -25.31
N LYS A 31 -3.24 -4.68 -26.15
CA LYS A 31 -4.16 -3.63 -25.69
C LYS A 31 -5.32 -4.15 -24.84
N ASP A 32 -5.82 -5.35 -25.15
CA ASP A 32 -6.96 -5.95 -24.43
C ASP A 32 -6.59 -6.47 -23.02
N GLU A 33 -5.30 -6.56 -22.70
CA GLU A 33 -4.82 -6.88 -21.35
C GLU A 33 -4.25 -5.67 -20.60
N CYS A 34 -3.94 -4.60 -21.33
CA CYS A 34 -3.31 -3.41 -20.79
C CYS A 34 -4.34 -2.48 -20.13
N VAL A 35 -4.21 -2.26 -18.82
CA VAL A 35 -5.18 -1.44 -18.07
C VAL A 35 -5.23 0.02 -18.53
N ARG A 36 -4.11 0.55 -19.03
CA ARG A 36 -4.06 1.92 -19.58
C ARG A 36 -4.94 2.06 -20.81
N PHE A 37 -4.99 1.02 -21.64
CA PHE A 37 -5.87 0.99 -22.80
C PHE A 37 -7.31 0.70 -22.38
N LEU A 38 -7.54 -0.34 -21.57
CA LEU A 38 -8.87 -0.69 -21.08
C LEU A 38 -9.57 0.46 -20.32
N SER A 39 -8.80 1.29 -19.61
CA SER A 39 -9.33 2.44 -18.87
C SER A 39 -9.99 3.49 -19.76
N THR A 40 -9.58 3.59 -21.03
CA THR A 40 -10.17 4.56 -21.97
C THR A 40 -11.64 4.27 -22.25
N ARG A 41 -12.07 3.00 -22.16
CA ARG A 41 -13.47 2.57 -22.33
C ARG A 41 -14.42 3.14 -21.27
N PHE A 42 -13.88 3.67 -20.17
CA PHE A 42 -14.65 4.24 -19.06
C PHE A 42 -14.35 5.72 -18.84
N LEU A 43 -13.69 6.38 -19.80
CA LEU A 43 -13.53 7.83 -19.77
C LEU A 43 -14.91 8.49 -19.76
N SER A 44 -15.07 9.46 -18.86
CA SER A 44 -16.25 10.31 -18.85
C SER A 44 -16.31 11.15 -20.12
N GLU A 45 -17.49 11.27 -20.73
CA GLU A 45 -17.72 12.13 -21.90
C GLU A 45 -17.35 13.59 -21.65
N LYS A 46 -17.35 14.03 -20.39
CA LYS A 46 -16.97 15.40 -19.98
C LYS A 46 -15.46 15.61 -19.90
N ARG A 47 -14.65 14.55 -20.07
CA ARG A 47 -13.20 14.62 -19.97
C ARG A 47 -12.58 14.71 -21.36
N HIS A 48 -12.10 15.89 -21.70
CA HIS A 48 -11.49 16.17 -23.00
C HIS A 48 -9.95 16.22 -22.98
N SER A 49 -9.31 16.14 -21.80
CA SER A 49 -7.85 16.19 -21.65
C SER A 49 -7.31 15.35 -20.49
N GLY A 50 -6.01 15.03 -20.54
CA GLY A 50 -5.29 14.26 -19.53
C GLY A 50 -3.94 13.76 -20.01
N ASN A 51 -3.27 12.96 -19.17
CA ASN A 51 -1.99 12.34 -19.50
C ASN A 51 -2.21 11.14 -20.43
N ALA A 52 -1.37 11.00 -21.45
CA ALA A 52 -1.44 9.90 -22.40
C ALA A 52 -0.06 9.26 -22.63
N VAL A 53 -0.05 7.94 -22.79
CA VAL A 53 1.08 7.18 -23.31
C VAL A 53 1.11 7.37 -24.82
N PHE A 54 2.22 7.87 -25.33
CA PHE A 54 2.40 8.04 -26.77
C PHE A 54 2.63 6.70 -27.48
N PRO A 55 2.19 6.56 -28.75
CA PRO A 55 2.43 5.34 -29.53
C PRO A 55 3.90 4.94 -29.63
N SER A 56 4.83 5.90 -29.53
CA SER A 56 6.28 5.69 -29.52
C SER A 56 6.81 4.89 -28.33
N ALA A 57 5.96 4.60 -27.32
CA ALA A 57 6.28 3.68 -26.23
C ALA A 57 6.28 2.21 -26.66
N TRP A 58 5.58 1.87 -27.74
CA TRP A 58 5.61 0.53 -28.33
C TRP A 58 6.82 0.43 -29.26
N ARG A 59 7.90 -0.25 -28.82
CA ARG A 59 9.11 -0.46 -29.63
C ARG A 59 9.58 -1.90 -29.50
N ASN A 60 10.04 -2.48 -30.61
CA ASN A 60 10.67 -3.82 -30.63
C ASN A 60 9.82 -4.92 -29.95
N GLY A 61 8.50 -4.85 -30.07
CA GLY A 61 7.59 -5.83 -29.47
C GLY A 61 7.36 -5.67 -27.96
N ASN A 62 7.85 -4.59 -27.34
CA ASN A 62 7.65 -4.30 -25.92
C ASN A 62 7.11 -2.87 -25.70
N CYS A 63 6.33 -2.68 -24.64
CA CYS A 63 5.87 -1.38 -24.19
C CYS A 63 6.31 -1.14 -22.75
N GLN A 64 7.11 -0.09 -22.54
CA GLN A 64 7.59 0.29 -21.20
C GLN A 64 6.48 0.69 -20.22
N TYR A 65 5.28 0.99 -20.74
CA TYR A 65 4.10 1.33 -19.94
C TYR A 65 3.05 0.22 -19.96
N TYR A 66 3.36 -0.97 -20.49
CA TYR A 66 2.45 -2.10 -20.40
C TYR A 66 2.19 -2.41 -18.93
N GLU A 67 0.92 -2.49 -18.58
CA GLU A 67 0.50 -2.75 -17.22
C GLU A 67 -0.76 -3.61 -17.27
N LYS A 68 -0.70 -4.78 -16.66
CA LYS A 68 -1.82 -5.72 -16.66
C LYS A 68 -2.91 -5.24 -15.71
N LEU A 69 -4.17 -5.42 -16.08
CA LEU A 69 -5.29 -5.19 -15.17
C LEU A 69 -5.23 -6.13 -13.95
N ARG A 70 -5.03 -5.57 -12.76
CA ARG A 70 -4.99 -6.29 -11.48
C ARG A 70 -6.03 -5.74 -10.52
N ILE A 71 -6.71 -6.63 -9.80
CA ILE A 71 -7.63 -6.31 -8.72
C ILE A 71 -7.02 -6.84 -7.42
N ALA A 72 -6.96 -6.00 -6.39
CA ALA A 72 -6.48 -6.39 -5.07
C ALA A 72 -7.56 -6.19 -4.02
N LYS A 73 -7.58 -7.08 -3.02
CA LYS A 73 -8.35 -6.93 -1.79
C LYS A 73 -7.54 -6.09 -0.82
N LEU A 74 -7.90 -4.82 -0.69
CA LEU A 74 -7.25 -3.88 0.22
C LEU A 74 -7.95 -3.92 1.58
N ALA A 75 -7.20 -3.73 2.65
CA ALA A 75 -7.71 -3.78 4.03
C ALA A 75 -7.47 -2.46 4.77
N TRP A 76 -8.27 -2.20 5.80
CA TRP A 76 -8.05 -1.09 6.72
C TRP A 76 -8.75 -1.35 8.05
N GLY A 77 -8.45 -0.50 9.03
CA GLY A 77 -8.93 -0.68 10.39
C GLY A 77 -8.10 -1.69 11.18
N PHE A 78 -7.85 -1.36 12.45
CA PHE A 78 -6.93 -2.07 13.32
C PHE A 78 -7.60 -2.56 14.61
N ASP A 79 -8.88 -2.30 14.83
CA ASP A 79 -9.50 -2.63 16.13
C ASP A 79 -9.58 -4.15 16.35
N HIS A 80 -9.83 -4.92 15.28
CA HIS A 80 -9.83 -6.38 15.30
C HIS A 80 -8.44 -6.99 15.51
N LEU A 81 -7.37 -6.34 15.03
CA LEU A 81 -6.00 -6.81 15.23
C LEU A 81 -5.66 -6.92 16.73
N TYR A 82 -6.19 -6.01 17.55
CA TYR A 82 -5.89 -5.93 18.98
C TYR A 82 -6.93 -6.63 19.88
N ARG A 83 -7.96 -7.28 19.33
CA ARG A 83 -9.08 -7.85 20.11
C ARG A 83 -8.62 -8.82 21.21
N ASN A 84 -7.66 -9.69 20.88
CA ASN A 84 -7.15 -10.72 21.78
C ASN A 84 -5.72 -10.43 22.27
N VAL A 85 -5.20 -9.24 21.97
CA VAL A 85 -3.84 -8.86 22.36
C VAL A 85 -3.82 -8.50 23.85
N THR A 86 -2.84 -9.04 24.57
CA THR A 86 -2.70 -8.75 26.00
C THR A 86 -2.39 -7.27 26.25
N LEU A 87 -2.77 -6.76 27.42
CA LEU A 87 -2.44 -5.38 27.82
C LEU A 87 -0.92 -5.13 27.83
N LYS A 88 -0.11 -6.17 28.05
CA LYS A 88 1.35 -6.10 28.07
C LYS A 88 1.93 -5.90 26.68
N ASP A 89 1.42 -6.60 25.67
CA ASP A 89 2.01 -6.57 24.32
C ASP A 89 1.44 -5.46 23.45
N ALA A 90 0.23 -4.97 23.76
CA ALA A 90 -0.47 -3.97 22.97
C ALA A 90 0.33 -2.67 22.75
N PRO A 91 1.02 -2.07 23.74
CA PRO A 91 1.84 -0.88 23.52
C PRO A 91 2.97 -1.12 22.52
N THR A 92 3.70 -2.23 22.70
CA THR A 92 4.82 -2.62 21.84
C THR A 92 4.38 -2.88 20.41
N LEU A 93 3.30 -3.63 20.20
CA LEU A 93 2.74 -3.90 18.88
C LEU A 93 2.27 -2.62 18.18
N ARG A 94 1.64 -1.68 18.91
CA ARG A 94 1.27 -0.37 18.36
C ARG A 94 2.49 0.45 17.96
N CYS A 95 3.54 0.41 18.78
CA CYS A 95 4.81 1.10 18.51
C CYS A 95 5.45 0.57 17.22
N ARG A 96 5.57 -0.77 17.10
CA ARG A 96 6.11 -1.43 15.90
C ARG A 96 5.27 -1.19 14.65
N LEU A 97 3.94 -1.30 14.76
CA LEU A 97 3.05 -1.03 13.64
C LEU A 97 3.14 0.44 13.19
N ARG A 98 3.25 1.39 14.12
CA ARG A 98 3.49 2.80 13.78
C ARG A 98 4.83 3.02 13.09
N GLY A 99 5.90 2.35 13.53
CA GLY A 99 7.21 2.39 12.90
C GLY A 99 7.16 1.86 11.46
N TYR A 100 6.53 0.71 11.26
CA TYR A 100 6.30 0.12 9.92
C TYR A 100 5.50 1.05 9.00
N LEU A 101 4.46 1.71 9.51
CA LEU A 101 3.64 2.65 8.72
C LEU A 101 4.28 4.05 8.57
N GLY A 102 5.45 4.27 9.17
CA GLY A 102 6.25 5.48 9.08
C GLY A 102 5.84 6.64 10.00
N SER A 103 4.62 6.69 10.54
CA SER A 103 4.23 7.73 11.51
C SER A 103 2.91 7.44 12.25
N LYS A 104 2.66 8.21 13.33
CA LYS A 104 1.37 8.25 14.02
C LYS A 104 0.22 8.69 13.09
N GLY A 105 0.46 9.71 12.26
CA GLY A 105 -0.55 10.21 11.33
C GLY A 105 -0.98 9.15 10.31
N GLN A 106 -0.01 8.44 9.75
CA GLN A 106 -0.27 7.34 8.81
C GLN A 106 -1.02 6.20 9.49
N TYR A 107 -0.64 5.83 10.72
CA TYR A 107 -1.38 4.83 11.50
C TYR A 107 -2.88 5.16 11.59
N TYR A 108 -3.25 6.39 11.95
CA TYR A 108 -4.67 6.75 12.04
C TYR A 108 -5.34 6.86 10.67
N ARG A 109 -4.62 7.25 9.62
CA ARG A 109 -5.16 7.24 8.25
C ARG A 109 -5.53 5.82 7.79
N TYR A 110 -4.70 4.82 8.08
CA TYR A 110 -5.04 3.42 7.82
C TYR A 110 -6.12 2.91 8.78
N LYS A 111 -6.06 3.27 10.05
CA LYS A 111 -7.11 2.89 11.02
C LYS A 111 -8.49 3.38 10.58
N LEU A 112 -8.59 4.64 10.12
CA LEU A 112 -9.86 5.27 9.73
C LEU A 112 -10.24 5.02 8.26
N GLY A 113 -9.46 4.24 7.49
CA GLY A 113 -9.76 3.94 6.09
C GLY A 113 -9.52 5.08 5.10
N GLN A 114 -8.76 6.10 5.51
CA GLN A 114 -8.27 7.16 4.61
C GLN A 114 -7.15 6.65 3.70
N LEU A 115 -6.37 5.67 4.18
CA LEU A 115 -5.42 4.87 3.41
C LEU A 115 -5.79 3.39 3.52
N LEU A 116 -5.42 2.60 2.52
CA LEU A 116 -5.76 1.18 2.42
C LEU A 116 -4.50 0.34 2.25
N LEU A 117 -4.39 -0.73 3.02
CA LEU A 117 -3.26 -1.65 3.02
C LEU A 117 -3.31 -2.58 1.79
N LEU A 118 -2.18 -2.66 1.08
CA LEU A 118 -1.97 -3.66 0.04
C LEU A 118 -1.85 -5.07 0.63
N PRO A 119 -2.12 -6.13 -0.15
CA PRO A 119 -2.01 -7.52 0.33
C PRO A 119 -0.65 -7.86 0.97
N LYS A 120 0.44 -7.31 0.42
CA LYS A 120 1.78 -7.49 1.00
C LYS A 120 1.90 -6.84 2.38
N GLN A 121 1.44 -5.61 2.53
CA GLN A 121 1.43 -4.92 3.83
C GLN A 121 0.54 -5.65 4.84
N GLN A 122 -0.58 -6.20 4.38
CA GLN A 122 -1.44 -7.04 5.22
C GLN A 122 -0.68 -8.26 5.74
N LEU A 123 0.08 -8.94 4.89
CA LEU A 123 0.90 -10.08 5.27
C LEU A 123 1.99 -9.68 6.28
N GLU A 124 2.75 -8.62 5.99
CA GLU A 124 3.83 -8.14 6.87
C GLU A 124 3.30 -7.72 8.26
N ILE A 125 2.11 -7.11 8.31
CA ILE A 125 1.46 -6.80 9.58
C ILE A 125 1.00 -8.08 10.28
N LYS A 126 0.41 -9.05 9.58
CA LYS A 126 0.04 -10.34 10.19
C LYS A 126 1.25 -11.09 10.73
N GLU A 127 2.37 -11.08 10.01
CA GLU A 127 3.65 -11.65 10.45
C GLU A 127 4.21 -10.96 11.70
N LEU A 128 4.08 -9.63 11.80
CA LEU A 128 4.41 -8.89 13.01
C LEU A 128 3.62 -9.41 14.22
N PHE A 129 2.31 -9.60 14.11
CA PHE A 129 1.47 -10.11 15.21
C PHE A 129 1.76 -11.59 15.50
N HIS A 130 1.98 -12.40 14.46
CA HIS A 130 2.41 -13.79 14.57
C HIS A 130 3.69 -13.93 15.38
N SER A 131 4.66 -13.01 15.21
CA SER A 131 5.93 -13.02 15.97
C SER A 131 5.74 -12.82 17.49
N TYR A 132 4.57 -12.36 17.93
CA TYR A 132 4.17 -12.24 19.33
C TYR A 132 3.19 -13.35 19.78
N GLY A 133 2.94 -14.36 18.95
CA GLY A 133 2.04 -15.48 19.24
C GLY A 133 0.57 -15.21 18.92
N TYR A 134 0.26 -14.21 18.09
CA TYR A 134 -1.12 -13.90 17.67
C TYR A 134 -1.36 -14.31 16.20
N ASP A 135 -1.93 -15.49 16.00
CA ASP A 135 -2.09 -16.10 14.66
C ASP A 135 -3.40 -15.72 13.96
N ASP A 136 -4.48 -15.54 14.73
CA ASP A 136 -5.83 -15.29 14.22
C ASP A 136 -6.18 -13.79 14.26
N VAL A 137 -5.34 -12.97 13.63
CA VAL A 137 -5.55 -11.53 13.53
C VAL A 137 -6.18 -11.16 12.18
N GLU A 138 -7.19 -10.30 12.25
CA GLU A 138 -7.93 -9.82 11.09
C GLU A 138 -8.05 -8.29 11.10
N PHE A 139 -8.17 -7.71 9.91
CA PHE A 139 -8.46 -6.30 9.75
C PHE A 139 -9.97 -6.06 9.85
N ASP A 140 -10.37 -4.81 10.10
CA ASP A 140 -11.79 -4.47 10.34
C ASP A 140 -12.59 -4.53 9.04
N HIS A 141 -11.98 -4.08 7.95
CA HIS A 141 -12.68 -3.83 6.70
C HIS A 141 -11.85 -4.18 5.48
N PHE A 142 -12.54 -4.51 4.38
CA PHE A 142 -11.92 -4.87 3.11
C PHE A 142 -12.64 -4.28 1.90
N LYS A 143 -11.89 -4.03 0.83
CA LYS A 143 -12.41 -3.54 -0.45
C LYS A 143 -11.60 -4.12 -1.61
N GLU A 144 -12.29 -4.70 -2.58
CA GLU A 144 -11.68 -5.07 -3.86
C GLU A 144 -11.65 -3.85 -4.79
N THR A 145 -10.48 -3.52 -5.34
CA THR A 145 -10.36 -2.44 -6.33
C THR A 145 -9.20 -2.67 -7.30
N PHE A 146 -9.23 -1.97 -8.42
CA PHE A 146 -8.08 -1.84 -9.31
C PHE A 146 -6.87 -1.27 -8.57
N VAL A 147 -5.69 -1.85 -8.82
CA VAL A 147 -4.39 -1.34 -8.38
C VAL A 147 -3.44 -1.26 -9.55
N SER A 148 -2.69 -0.17 -9.63
CA SER A 148 -1.78 0.10 -10.75
C SER A 148 -0.32 -0.27 -10.52
N TYR A 149 -0.01 -0.86 -9.36
CA TYR A 149 1.35 -1.20 -8.98
C TYR A 149 1.43 -2.67 -8.61
N GLN A 150 2.60 -3.26 -8.82
CA GLN A 150 2.88 -4.65 -8.45
C GLN A 150 2.82 -4.82 -6.94
N PRO A 151 1.88 -5.60 -6.38
CA PRO A 151 1.81 -5.84 -4.93
C PRO A 151 3.06 -6.52 -4.36
N ASP A 152 3.86 -7.14 -5.24
CA ASP A 152 5.05 -7.93 -4.99
C ASP A 152 6.36 -7.11 -4.96
N PHE A 153 6.37 -5.90 -5.53
CA PHE A 153 7.58 -5.08 -5.59
C PHE A 153 7.65 -4.14 -4.36
N PRO A 154 8.80 -3.98 -3.68
CA PRO A 154 8.90 -3.09 -2.52
C PRO A 154 8.47 -1.68 -2.91
N GLN A 155 7.43 -1.15 -2.26
CA GLN A 155 7.22 0.28 -2.27
C GLN A 155 8.45 0.88 -1.57
N ALA A 156 9.32 1.54 -2.34
CA ALA A 156 10.12 2.61 -1.79
C ALA A 156 9.11 3.58 -1.17
N HIS A 157 9.00 3.55 0.15
CA HIS A 157 8.44 4.65 0.90
C HIS A 157 9.30 5.83 0.51
N SER A 158 8.81 6.68 -0.39
CA SER A 158 9.46 7.88 -0.92
C SER A 158 10.71 8.27 -0.13
N ASP A 159 11.85 7.73 -0.55
CA ASP A 159 13.15 8.00 0.05
C ASP A 159 13.53 9.43 -0.36
N GLU A 160 13.13 10.39 0.47
CA GLU A 160 14.06 11.45 0.86
C GLU A 160 14.91 10.90 2.01
N ALA A 161 15.74 9.90 1.70
CA ALA A 161 16.87 9.51 2.51
C ALA A 161 18.14 9.86 1.72
N SER A 162 18.54 11.13 1.86
CA SER A 162 19.90 11.55 1.53
C SER A 162 20.89 10.60 2.21
N SER A 163 21.75 10.00 1.39
CA SER A 163 23.15 9.66 1.67
C SER A 163 23.52 9.50 3.14
N GLN A 164 23.67 8.25 3.58
CA GLN A 164 24.86 7.71 4.27
C GLN A 164 24.48 6.39 4.94
N LEU A 165 24.95 5.26 4.39
CA LEU A 165 25.17 4.05 5.18
C LEU A 165 26.17 3.13 4.49
N GLU A 166 27.43 3.51 4.55
CA GLU A 166 28.50 2.53 4.73
C GLU A 166 29.25 3.00 5.98
N ASP A 167 28.92 2.42 7.13
CA ASP A 167 29.96 1.94 8.04
C ASP A 167 29.39 1.14 9.22
N SER A 168 30.00 -0.04 9.39
CA SER A 168 30.23 -0.72 10.65
C SER A 168 29.04 -1.30 11.45
N ILE A 169 28.79 -2.56 11.11
CA ILE A 169 28.53 -3.70 12.01
C ILE A 169 29.17 -3.50 13.42
N SER A 170 28.44 -2.90 14.36
CA SER A 170 28.70 -3.00 15.80
C SER A 170 27.45 -2.84 16.71
N GLU A 171 26.28 -2.51 16.15
CA GLU A 171 25.10 -2.01 16.91
C GLU A 171 24.12 -3.07 17.46
N ARG A 172 24.52 -4.34 17.60
CA ARG A 172 23.57 -5.40 18.02
C ARG A 172 23.15 -5.30 19.50
N ASP A 173 23.97 -4.70 20.35
CA ASP A 173 23.66 -4.56 21.78
C ASP A 173 22.96 -3.23 22.13
N ASP A 174 23.16 -2.19 21.32
CA ASP A 174 22.49 -0.89 21.49
C ASP A 174 21.05 -0.90 20.98
N ALA A 175 20.72 -1.77 20.02
CA ALA A 175 19.35 -1.95 19.52
C ALA A 175 18.37 -2.40 20.63
N ASN A 176 18.84 -3.15 21.63
CA ASN A 176 18.00 -3.62 22.72
C ASN A 176 17.76 -2.52 23.78
N SER A 177 18.77 -1.69 24.05
CA SER A 177 18.65 -0.53 24.96
C SER A 177 17.82 0.62 24.36
N GLN A 178 17.94 0.83 23.04
CA GLN A 178 17.13 1.80 22.31
C GLN A 178 15.69 1.31 22.11
N SER A 179 15.47 -0.01 22.01
CA SER A 179 14.15 -0.65 22.03
C SER A 179 13.43 -0.40 23.35
N GLU A 180 14.10 -0.58 24.49
CA GLU A 180 13.52 -0.36 25.83
C GLU A 180 13.19 1.12 26.09
N LYS A 181 14.02 2.06 25.61
CA LYS A 181 13.72 3.51 25.68
C LYS A 181 12.55 3.92 24.79
N ASN A 182 12.44 3.35 23.58
CA ASN A 182 11.31 3.59 22.68
C ASN A 182 10.00 2.96 23.18
N LEU A 183 10.06 1.82 23.88
CA LEU A 183 8.91 1.26 24.59
C LEU A 183 8.40 2.22 25.69
N ALA A 184 9.30 2.81 26.47
CA ALA A 184 8.95 3.75 27.54
C ALA A 184 8.30 5.05 27.01
N GLU A 185 8.75 5.57 25.87
CA GLU A 185 8.07 6.70 25.20
C GLU A 185 6.71 6.31 24.60
N CYS A 186 6.55 5.06 24.16
CA CYS A 186 5.27 4.54 23.66
C CYS A 186 4.24 4.33 24.79
N ASP A 187 4.67 4.04 26.04
CA ASP A 187 3.80 3.86 27.21
C ASP A 187 3.28 5.18 27.81
N LEU A 188 4.09 6.24 27.82
CA LEU A 188 3.69 7.55 28.37
C LEU A 188 2.51 8.20 27.61
N PHE A 189 2.25 7.79 26.37
CA PHE A 189 1.23 8.40 25.53
C PHE A 189 -0.16 7.73 25.64
N TYR A 190 -0.30 6.64 26.39
CA TYR A 190 -1.57 5.90 26.52
C TYR A 190 -2.42 6.31 27.75
N TRP A 191 -1.90 7.16 28.64
CA TRP A 191 -2.60 7.65 29.83
C TRP A 191 -2.72 9.19 29.95
N GLY A 192 -2.72 9.91 28.83
CA GLY A 192 -3.20 11.31 28.77
C GLY A 192 -2.77 12.21 29.93
N VAL A 193 -1.49 12.53 30.02
CA VAL A 193 -1.01 13.75 30.68
C VAL A 193 -0.44 14.67 29.61
#